data_AF-A0A0G3IA23-F1
#
_entry.id   AF-A0A0G3IA23-F1
#
_cell.length_a   1.000
_cell.length_b   1.000
_cell.length_c   1.000
_cell.angle_alpha   90.00
_cell.angle_beta   90.00
_cell.angle_gamma   90.00
#
_symmetry.space_group_name_H-M   'P 1'
#
loop_
_entity.id
_entity.type
_entity.pdbx_description
1 polymer ?
#
loop_
_entity_poly.entity_id
_entity_poly.type
_entity_poly.pdbx_seq_one_letter_code
_entity_poly.pdbx_strand_id
1 'polypeptide(L)'
;MKTKHFHLSVARRLRNNFFSGLVICAPIAITIVLTWSLVNWFDSFIMPYIPIQYNPKYYFDIAIPGYGLLIVVIFITTIGFLGRNLLGRFVFFLSEFILNNTPIVQHIYKSIKQIIRTILKEDSTSFKNACLVEYPSAGLWSLCFLTTDVKGELKEKFSDLGYEDMVTVFIPPTPLPTAGMLIFVPREKVIKLKMSAEDSAKMLISGGLVIPDDIISDEKDEEDSKKDNI
;
A
#
# COMPACT_ATOMS: atom_id res chain seq x y z
N MET A 1 6.57 -59.00 28.12
CA MET A 1 5.93 -58.05 29.04
C MET A 1 6.24 -56.64 28.54
N LYS A 2 5.25 -55.96 27.92
CA LYS A 2 5.42 -54.71 27.13
C LYS A 2 4.77 -53.55 27.89
N THR A 3 5.55 -52.55 28.30
CA THR A 3 5.03 -51.29 28.88
C THR A 3 5.91 -50.12 28.45
N LYS A 4 5.54 -49.39 27.39
CA LYS A 4 6.06 -48.04 27.08
C LYS A 4 5.31 -47.33 25.94
N HIS A 5 4.04 -46.91 26.10
CA HIS A 5 3.35 -46.10 25.05
C HIS A 5 2.29 -45.07 25.53
N PHE A 6 2.33 -44.56 26.77
CA PHE A 6 1.28 -43.61 27.21
C PHE A 6 1.70 -42.11 27.27
N HIS A 7 2.97 -41.79 27.57
CA HIS A 7 3.41 -40.39 27.77
C HIS A 7 3.56 -39.53 26.50
N LEU A 8 3.68 -40.14 25.31
CA LEU A 8 3.85 -39.42 24.05
C LEU A 8 2.57 -38.71 23.57
N SER A 9 1.38 -39.10 24.05
CA SER A 9 0.11 -38.53 23.57
C SER A 9 -0.27 -37.23 24.28
N VAL A 10 -0.04 -37.11 25.58
CA VAL A 10 -0.39 -35.91 26.37
C VAL A 10 0.52 -34.74 26.05
N ALA A 11 1.83 -34.98 25.98
CA ALA A 11 2.80 -33.95 25.58
C ALA A 11 2.55 -33.46 24.14
N ARG A 12 2.17 -34.36 23.23
CA ARG A 12 1.82 -34.01 21.85
C ARG A 12 0.54 -33.20 21.76
N ARG A 13 -0.48 -33.53 22.57
CA ARG A 13 -1.74 -32.76 22.67
C ARG A 13 -1.51 -31.38 23.27
N LEU A 14 -0.75 -31.27 24.35
CA LEU A 14 -0.40 -29.97 24.96
C LEU A 14 0.38 -29.09 23.98
N ARG A 15 1.36 -29.67 23.28
CA ARG A 15 2.14 -28.98 22.24
C ARG A 15 1.26 -28.51 21.09
N ASN A 16 0.39 -29.37 20.56
CA ASN A 16 -0.53 -29.00 19.48
C ASN A 16 -1.49 -27.88 19.92
N ASN A 17 -2.04 -27.97 21.13
CA ASN A 17 -2.94 -26.93 21.66
C ASN A 17 -2.21 -25.60 21.90
N PHE A 18 -0.96 -25.62 22.37
CA PHE A 18 -0.12 -24.42 22.49
C PHE A 18 0.14 -23.76 21.14
N PHE A 19 0.53 -24.53 20.11
CA PHE A 19 0.75 -23.98 18.77
C PHE A 19 -0.54 -23.46 18.12
N SER A 20 -1.67 -24.16 18.29
CA SER A 20 -2.97 -23.65 17.83
C SER A 20 -3.35 -22.34 18.53
N GLY A 21 -3.17 -22.26 19.85
CA GLY A 21 -3.40 -21.02 20.60
C GLY A 21 -2.45 -19.90 20.16
N LEU A 22 -1.18 -20.21 19.90
CA LEU A 22 -0.20 -19.25 19.40
C LEU A 22 -0.61 -18.69 18.03
N VAL A 23 -1.05 -19.54 17.10
CA VAL A 23 -1.48 -19.10 15.76
C VAL A 23 -2.71 -18.19 15.84
N ILE A 24 -3.65 -18.48 16.75
CA ILE A 24 -4.84 -17.64 16.96
C ILE A 24 -4.48 -16.29 17.58
N CYS A 25 -3.58 -16.28 18.57
CA CYS A 25 -3.17 -15.04 19.26
C CYS A 25 -2.11 -14.23 18.51
N ALA A 26 -1.37 -14.85 17.57
CA ALA A 26 -0.25 -14.21 16.87
C ALA A 26 -0.66 -12.93 16.13
N PRO A 27 -1.76 -12.87 15.35
CA PRO A 27 -2.16 -11.63 14.68
C PRO A 27 -2.41 -10.49 15.66
N ILE A 28 -3.10 -10.77 16.77
CA ILE A 28 -3.39 -9.77 17.81
C ILE A 28 -2.10 -9.30 18.46
N ALA A 29 -1.23 -10.22 18.88
CA ALA A 29 0.06 -9.86 19.47
C ALA A 29 0.93 -9.03 18.52
N ILE A 30 1.00 -9.41 17.23
CA ILE A 30 1.74 -8.68 16.20
C ILE A 30 1.18 -7.27 16.05
N THR A 31 -0.15 -7.11 15.95
CA THR A 31 -0.77 -5.77 15.83
C THR A 31 -0.44 -4.89 17.03
N ILE A 32 -0.56 -5.41 18.25
CA ILE A 32 -0.24 -4.64 19.48
C ILE A 32 1.23 -4.22 19.48
N VAL A 33 2.16 -5.13 19.21
CA VAL A 33 3.60 -4.84 19.20
C VAL A 33 3.94 -3.82 18.11
N LEU A 34 3.34 -3.96 16.92
CA LEU A 34 3.62 -3.08 15.78
C LEU A 34 3.06 -1.67 16.03
N THR A 35 1.82 -1.57 16.52
CA THR A 35 1.22 -0.29 16.89
C THR A 35 2.01 0.39 18.01
N TRP A 36 2.37 -0.34 19.08
CA TRP A 36 3.16 0.22 20.17
C TRP A 36 4.54 0.67 19.68
N SER A 37 5.24 -0.16 18.91
CA SER A 37 6.56 0.17 18.37
C SER A 37 6.52 1.43 17.49
N LEU A 38 5.50 1.56 16.64
CA LEU A 38 5.31 2.73 15.78
C LEU A 38 5.10 4.00 16.61
N VAL A 39 4.22 3.95 17.61
CA VAL A 39 3.94 5.08 18.52
C VAL A 39 5.22 5.50 19.26
N ASN A 40 5.95 4.55 19.84
CA ASN A 40 7.20 4.84 20.55
C ASN A 40 8.28 5.41 19.61
N TRP A 41 8.33 4.95 18.36
CA TRP A 41 9.27 5.46 17.36
C TRP A 41 8.99 6.93 17.04
N PHE A 42 7.72 7.29 16.80
CA PHE A 42 7.31 8.68 16.61
C PHE A 42 7.59 9.55 17.85
N ASP A 43 7.21 9.07 19.05
CA ASP A 43 7.46 9.82 20.28
C ASP A 43 8.96 10.04 20.51
N SER A 44 9.81 9.03 20.28
CA SER A 44 11.27 9.16 20.41
C SER A 44 11.88 10.10 19.38
N PHE A 45 11.32 10.17 18.18
CA PHE A 45 11.77 11.10 17.14
C PHE A 45 11.40 12.54 17.47
N ILE A 46 10.23 12.78 18.07
CA ILE A 46 9.66 14.13 18.23
C ILE A 46 9.97 14.74 19.60
N MET A 47 9.96 13.95 20.67
CA MET A 47 10.23 14.42 22.03
C MET A 47 11.53 15.24 22.19
N PRO A 48 12.65 14.93 21.50
CA PRO A 48 13.87 15.75 21.56
C PRO A 48 13.69 17.17 21.03
N TYR A 49 12.74 17.40 20.13
CA TYR A 49 12.47 18.71 19.53
C TYR A 49 11.42 19.52 20.30
N ILE A 50 10.72 18.90 21.25
CA ILE A 50 9.72 19.56 22.08
C ILE A 50 10.41 20.15 23.32
N PRO A 51 10.23 21.46 23.61
CA PRO A 51 10.72 22.06 24.85
C PRO A 51 10.23 21.30 26.08
N ILE A 52 11.09 21.12 27.07
CA ILE A 52 10.84 20.30 28.28
C ILE A 52 9.54 20.71 28.99
N GLN A 53 9.18 21.99 28.97
CA GLN A 53 7.95 22.54 29.55
C GLN A 53 6.64 22.04 28.93
N TYR A 54 6.68 21.45 27.73
CA TYR A 54 5.52 20.85 27.07
C TYR A 54 5.55 19.32 27.13
N ASN A 55 6.55 18.72 27.79
CA ASN A 55 6.62 17.28 27.97
C ASN A 55 5.77 16.88 29.19
N PRO A 56 4.74 16.03 29.04
CA PRO A 56 3.91 15.57 30.15
C PRO A 56 4.72 14.86 31.24
N LYS A 57 5.88 14.29 30.89
CA LYS A 57 6.84 13.71 31.83
C LYS A 57 7.35 14.74 32.86
N TYR A 58 7.38 16.02 32.51
CA TYR A 58 7.83 17.07 33.43
C TYR A 58 6.84 17.34 34.58
N TYR A 59 5.53 17.17 34.35
CA TYR A 59 4.50 17.46 35.35
C TYR A 59 3.96 16.22 36.06
N PHE A 60 3.86 15.10 35.35
CA PHE A 60 3.21 13.89 35.87
C PHE A 60 4.19 12.75 36.17
N ASP A 61 5.49 12.91 35.85
CA ASP A 61 6.53 11.87 35.87
C ASP A 61 6.13 10.57 35.13
N ILE A 62 5.08 10.64 34.32
CA ILE A 62 4.54 9.54 33.51
C ILE A 62 4.69 9.96 32.05
N ALA A 63 5.34 9.10 31.27
CA ALA A 63 5.35 9.23 29.81
C ALA A 63 4.01 8.72 29.28
N ILE A 64 3.20 9.60 28.69
CA ILE A 64 1.96 9.23 28.00
C ILE A 64 2.34 8.79 26.57
N PRO A 65 2.21 7.50 26.22
CA PRO A 65 2.52 7.05 24.86
C PRO A 65 1.57 7.71 23.85
N GLY A 66 2.12 8.19 22.73
CA GLY A 66 1.37 8.84 21.64
C GLY A 66 1.24 10.36 21.77
N TYR A 67 1.82 10.98 22.80
CA TYR A 67 1.79 12.44 22.95
C TYR A 67 2.63 13.16 21.88
N GLY A 68 3.79 12.60 21.50
CA GLY A 68 4.60 13.13 20.42
C GLY A 68 3.88 13.04 19.08
N LEU A 69 3.22 11.91 18.81
CA LEU A 69 2.36 11.75 17.64
C LEU A 69 1.24 12.81 17.58
N LEU A 70 0.56 13.06 18.70
CA LEU A 70 -0.50 14.08 18.78
C LEU A 70 0.02 15.49 18.46
N ILE A 71 1.20 15.85 18.98
CA ILE A 71 1.83 17.14 18.68
C ILE A 71 2.16 17.27 17.20
N VAL A 72 2.69 16.23 16.57
CA VAL A 72 2.96 16.23 15.11
C VAL A 72 1.69 16.46 14.32
N VAL A 73 0.60 15.78 14.66
CA VAL A 73 -0.69 15.95 13.98
C VAL A 73 -1.17 17.39 14.10
N ILE A 74 -1.12 17.98 15.29
CA ILE A 74 -1.50 19.38 15.51
C ILE A 74 -0.59 20.33 14.70
N PHE A 75 0.71 20.10 14.73
CA PHE A 75 1.70 20.93 14.04
C PHE A 75 1.50 20.91 12.52
N ILE A 76 1.40 19.74 11.92
CA ILE A 76 1.15 19.57 10.48
C ILE A 76 -0.21 20.17 10.09
N THR A 77 -1.26 19.94 10.89
CA THR A 77 -2.59 20.50 10.64
C THR A 77 -2.56 22.03 10.69
N THR A 78 -1.84 22.59 11.64
CA THR A 78 -1.65 24.04 11.77
C THR A 78 -0.92 24.60 10.56
N ILE A 79 0.17 23.98 10.11
CA ILE A 79 0.87 24.36 8.87
C ILE A 79 -0.07 24.30 7.66
N GLY A 80 -0.85 23.22 7.52
CA GLY A 80 -1.81 23.07 6.43
C GLY A 80 -2.93 24.11 6.47
N PHE A 81 -3.39 24.50 7.66
CA PHE A 81 -4.34 25.59 7.85
C PHE A 81 -3.73 26.95 7.47
N LEU A 82 -2.53 27.26 7.94
CA LEU A 82 -1.80 28.48 7.58
C LEU A 82 -1.56 28.56 6.06
N GLY A 83 -1.21 27.43 5.44
CA GLY A 83 -0.99 27.31 4.00
C GLY A 83 -2.20 27.68 3.14
N ARG A 84 -3.43 27.49 3.65
CA ARG A 84 -4.69 27.85 2.97
C ARG A 84 -5.10 29.31 3.18
N ASN A 85 -4.61 29.96 4.24
CA ASN A 85 -4.92 31.34 4.54
C ASN A 85 -3.91 32.29 3.86
N LEU A 86 -4.19 33.61 3.79
CA LEU A 86 -3.31 34.61 3.17
C LEU A 86 -1.85 34.61 3.73
N LEU A 87 -1.64 34.12 4.96
CA LEU A 87 -0.32 33.89 5.56
C LEU A 87 0.49 32.78 4.86
N GLY A 88 -0.17 31.78 4.27
CA GLY A 88 0.47 30.70 3.52
C GLY A 88 1.26 31.22 2.33
N ARG A 89 0.78 32.30 1.70
CA ARG A 89 1.49 32.97 0.61
C ARG A 89 2.81 33.60 1.10
N PHE A 90 2.81 34.20 2.30
CA PHE A 90 4.02 34.77 2.91
C PHE A 90 5.05 33.69 3.31
N VAL A 91 4.59 32.59 3.92
CA VAL A 91 5.45 31.45 4.27
C VAL A 91 6.03 30.80 3.00
N PHE A 92 5.23 30.70 1.93
CA PHE A 92 5.69 30.24 0.63
C PHE A 92 6.78 31.14 0.05
N PHE A 93 6.58 32.47 0.05
CA PHE A 93 7.61 33.42 -0.40
C PHE A 93 8.90 33.36 0.43
N LEU A 94 8.80 33.22 1.75
CA LEU A 94 9.98 33.08 2.62
C LEU A 94 10.73 31.77 2.34
N SER A 95 10.01 30.68 2.10
CA SER A 95 10.61 29.40 1.72
C SER A 95 11.35 29.49 0.38
N GLU A 96 10.75 30.13 -0.63
CA GLU A 96 11.42 30.32 -1.92
C GLU A 96 12.60 31.29 -1.84
N PHE A 97 12.53 32.33 -1.02
CA PHE A 97 13.64 33.27 -0.81
C PHE A 97 14.86 32.58 -0.18
N ILE A 98 14.65 31.75 0.85
CA ILE A 98 15.73 30.99 1.50
C ILE A 98 16.31 29.93 0.55
N LEU A 99 15.44 29.23 -0.19
CA LEU A 99 15.84 28.19 -1.15
C LEU A 99 16.55 28.77 -2.38
N ASN A 100 16.16 29.95 -2.88
CA ASN A 100 16.80 30.59 -4.04
C ASN A 100 18.24 31.04 -3.77
N ASN A 101 18.61 31.26 -2.51
CA ASN A 101 19.98 31.62 -2.15
C ASN A 101 20.91 30.39 -2.00
N THR A 102 20.38 29.18 -2.13
CA THR A 102 21.15 27.92 -2.01
C THR A 102 20.86 26.99 -3.20
N PRO A 103 21.56 27.16 -4.35
CA PRO A 103 21.21 26.52 -5.62
C PRO A 103 21.10 24.99 -5.54
N ILE A 104 21.93 24.32 -4.74
CA ILE A 104 21.90 22.85 -4.57
C ILE A 104 20.62 22.40 -3.83
N VAL A 105 20.24 23.09 -2.76
CA VAL A 105 19.08 22.74 -1.92
C VAL A 105 17.78 22.92 -2.70
N GLN A 106 17.72 23.94 -3.55
CA GLN A 106 16.57 24.19 -4.42
C GLN A 106 16.28 23.03 -5.38
N HIS A 107 17.31 22.46 -6.01
CA HIS A 107 17.14 21.32 -6.91
C HIS A 107 16.62 20.09 -6.19
N ILE A 108 17.19 19.77 -5.03
CA ILE A 108 16.75 18.63 -4.20
C ILE A 108 15.29 18.80 -3.76
N TYR A 109 14.95 19.98 -3.24
CA TYR A 109 13.58 20.28 -2.80
C TYR A 109 12.56 20.18 -3.95
N LYS A 110 12.89 20.71 -5.14
CA LYS A 110 12.02 20.63 -6.32
C LYS A 110 11.81 19.19 -6.78
N SER A 111 12.88 18.39 -6.84
CA SER A 111 12.79 16.97 -7.21
C SER A 111 11.92 16.18 -6.22
N ILE A 112 12.15 16.35 -4.91
CA ILE A 112 11.34 15.69 -3.88
C ILE A 112 9.88 16.12 -3.98
N LYS A 113 9.62 17.43 -4.12
CA LYS A 113 8.27 17.97 -4.26
C LYS A 113 7.58 17.45 -5.52
N GLN A 114 8.32 17.25 -6.61
CA GLN A 114 7.80 16.65 -7.82
C GLN A 114 7.41 15.19 -7.60
N ILE A 115 8.27 14.39 -6.97
CA ILE A 115 7.97 12.98 -6.64
C ILE A 115 6.73 12.89 -5.75
N ILE A 116 6.67 13.68 -4.67
CA ILE A 116 5.50 13.72 -3.78
C ILE A 116 4.25 14.15 -4.53
N ARG A 117 4.34 15.16 -5.41
CA ARG A 117 3.19 15.59 -6.24
C ARG A 117 2.75 14.54 -7.24
N THR A 118 3.66 13.75 -7.79
CA THR A 118 3.32 12.63 -8.66
C THR A 118 2.56 11.58 -7.86
N ILE A 119 3.07 11.18 -6.70
CA ILE A 119 2.44 10.18 -5.83
C ILE A 119 1.06 10.67 -5.33
N LEU A 120 0.94 11.93 -4.91
CA LEU A 120 -0.34 12.50 -4.45
C LEU A 120 -1.34 12.76 -5.58
N LYS A 121 -0.86 12.96 -6.82
CA LYS A 121 -1.74 12.99 -8.01
C LYS A 121 -2.08 11.58 -8.51
N GLU A 122 -1.27 10.59 -8.14
CA GLU A 122 -1.55 9.16 -8.34
C GLU A 122 -2.57 8.61 -7.36
N ASP A 123 -3.15 9.44 -6.49
CA ASP A 123 -4.43 9.15 -5.88
C ASP A 123 -5.49 9.06 -7.00
N SER A 124 -5.67 7.82 -7.44
CA SER A 124 -6.78 7.31 -8.25
C SER A 124 -6.56 7.14 -9.76
N THR A 125 -5.39 6.81 -10.33
CA THR A 125 -5.40 6.30 -11.74
C THR A 125 -4.43 5.17 -12.07
N SER A 126 -3.20 5.16 -11.55
CA SER A 126 -2.15 4.24 -12.04
C SER A 126 -2.26 2.76 -11.61
N PHE A 127 -3.17 2.41 -10.69
CA PHE A 127 -3.42 1.00 -10.30
C PHE A 127 -4.92 0.66 -10.26
N LYS A 128 -5.78 1.47 -10.88
CA LYS A 128 -7.23 1.34 -10.67
C LYS A 128 -7.83 0.05 -11.21
N ASN A 129 -7.20 -0.57 -12.19
CA ASN A 129 -7.76 -1.71 -12.89
C ASN A 129 -6.73 -2.83 -12.93
N ALA A 130 -7.04 -3.90 -12.21
CA ALA A 130 -6.39 -5.17 -12.43
C ALA A 130 -6.82 -5.73 -13.79
N CYS A 131 -5.87 -6.33 -14.48
CA CYS A 131 -6.05 -6.85 -15.83
C CYS A 131 -5.33 -8.17 -16.00
N LEU A 132 -5.68 -8.91 -17.04
CA LEU A 132 -4.94 -10.04 -17.55
C LEU A 132 -4.29 -9.68 -18.89
N VAL A 133 -3.07 -10.14 -19.07
CA VAL A 133 -2.33 -10.08 -20.33
C VAL A 133 -1.69 -11.43 -20.61
N GLU A 134 -1.59 -11.79 -21.89
CA GLU A 134 -0.84 -12.98 -22.28
C GLU A 134 0.67 -12.70 -22.16
N TYR A 135 1.32 -13.34 -21.18
CA TYR A 135 2.74 -13.22 -20.92
C TYR A 135 3.22 -14.43 -20.10
N PRO A 136 4.39 -15.03 -20.41
CA PRO A 136 5.37 -14.62 -21.42
C PRO A 136 5.10 -15.14 -22.84
N SER A 137 4.16 -16.07 -23.02
CA SER A 137 3.82 -16.66 -24.31
C SER A 137 2.31 -16.79 -24.48
N ALA A 138 1.85 -16.98 -25.72
CA ALA A 138 0.44 -17.20 -26.03
C ALA A 138 -0.14 -18.35 -25.19
N GLY A 139 -1.34 -18.15 -24.65
CA GLY A 139 -2.00 -19.11 -23.75
C GLY A 139 -1.54 -19.07 -22.28
N LEU A 140 -0.49 -18.32 -21.93
CA LEU A 140 -0.10 -18.08 -20.53
C LEU A 140 -0.55 -16.68 -20.10
N TRP A 141 -1.31 -16.61 -19.01
CA TRP A 141 -1.93 -15.36 -18.55
C TRP A 141 -1.27 -14.87 -17.26
N SER A 142 -0.93 -13.58 -17.25
CA SER A 142 -0.36 -12.90 -16.10
C SER A 142 -1.31 -11.84 -15.57
N LEU A 143 -1.53 -11.84 -14.26
CA LEU A 143 -2.22 -10.75 -13.56
C LEU A 143 -1.32 -9.52 -13.55
N CYS A 144 -1.90 -8.37 -13.88
CA CYS A 144 -1.17 -7.14 -14.09
C CYS A 144 -2.03 -5.92 -13.74
N PHE A 145 -1.39 -4.76 -13.66
CA PHE A 145 -2.07 -3.49 -13.38
C PHE A 145 -1.89 -2.55 -14.56
N LEU A 146 -3.00 -2.01 -15.06
CA LEU A 146 -2.99 -0.99 -16.11
C LEU A 146 -2.54 0.34 -15.52
N THR A 147 -1.42 0.88 -16.00
CA THR A 147 -0.85 2.11 -15.44
C THR A 147 -1.28 3.35 -16.23
N THR A 148 -0.78 3.49 -17.46
CA THR A 148 -0.99 4.69 -18.28
C THR A 148 -1.02 4.36 -19.76
N ASP A 149 -1.60 5.25 -20.56
CA ASP A 149 -1.41 5.22 -22.02
C ASP A 149 0.04 5.59 -22.39
N VAL A 150 0.56 5.00 -23.47
CA VAL A 150 1.90 5.33 -23.97
C VAL A 150 1.90 6.73 -24.60
N LYS A 151 2.87 7.57 -24.22
CA LYS A 151 3.00 8.97 -24.64
C LYS A 151 4.45 9.32 -24.99
N GLY A 152 4.65 10.43 -25.70
CA GLY A 152 5.97 10.95 -26.04
C GLY A 152 6.70 10.10 -27.08
N GLU A 153 8.03 10.01 -26.96
CA GLU A 153 8.92 9.28 -27.88
C GLU A 153 8.48 7.82 -28.09
N LEU A 154 8.02 7.15 -27.03
CA LEU A 154 7.56 5.76 -27.12
C LEU A 154 6.34 5.63 -28.05
N LYS A 155 5.43 6.60 -28.04
CA LYS A 155 4.25 6.58 -28.92
C LYS A 155 4.66 6.68 -30.38
N GLU A 156 5.57 7.60 -30.70
CA GLU A 156 6.09 7.77 -32.06
C GLU A 156 6.76 6.49 -32.55
N LYS A 157 7.61 5.87 -31.72
CA LYS A 157 8.28 4.60 -32.05
C LYS A 157 7.31 3.44 -32.25
N PHE A 158 6.23 3.37 -31.48
CA PHE A 158 5.22 2.32 -31.66
C PHE A 158 4.38 2.57 -32.92
N SER A 159 4.02 3.81 -33.23
CA SER A 159 3.34 4.16 -34.48
C SER A 159 4.21 3.81 -35.70
N ASP A 160 5.53 4.06 -35.65
CA ASP A 160 6.48 3.64 -36.72
C ASP A 160 6.48 2.12 -36.94
N LEU A 161 6.22 1.34 -35.89
CA LEU A 161 6.11 -0.12 -35.92
C LEU A 161 4.69 -0.62 -36.27
N GLY A 162 3.74 0.29 -36.52
CA GLY A 162 2.35 -0.03 -36.86
C GLY A 162 1.42 -0.25 -35.66
N TYR A 163 1.84 0.15 -34.45
CA TYR A 163 1.03 0.05 -33.23
C TYR A 163 0.52 1.43 -32.81
N GLU A 164 -0.79 1.66 -32.97
CA GLU A 164 -1.40 2.98 -32.69
C GLU A 164 -1.95 3.14 -31.26
N ASP A 165 -2.40 2.04 -30.64
CA ASP A 165 -2.99 2.05 -29.28
C ASP A 165 -2.28 1.08 -28.34
N MET A 166 -1.14 1.54 -27.84
CA MET A 166 -0.34 0.84 -26.85
C MET A 166 -0.62 1.38 -25.44
N VAL A 167 -0.70 0.46 -24.48
CA VAL A 167 -0.82 0.78 -23.05
C VAL A 167 0.36 0.22 -22.28
N THR A 168 0.68 0.91 -21.20
CA THR A 168 1.68 0.48 -20.23
C THR A 168 1.00 -0.38 -19.18
N VAL A 169 1.58 -1.55 -18.95
CA VAL A 169 1.09 -2.54 -17.97
C VAL A 169 2.24 -2.95 -17.06
N PHE A 170 1.95 -3.06 -15.77
CA PHE A 170 2.89 -3.52 -14.76
C PHE A 170 2.56 -4.95 -14.31
N ILE A 171 3.53 -5.86 -14.45
CA ILE A 171 3.44 -7.25 -13.97
C ILE A 171 4.31 -7.38 -12.71
N PRO A 172 3.71 -7.44 -11.51
CA PRO A 172 4.46 -7.67 -10.28
C PRO A 172 4.77 -9.16 -10.07
N PRO A 173 5.88 -9.49 -9.37
CA PRO A 173 6.20 -10.84 -8.97
C PRO A 173 5.43 -11.22 -7.70
N THR A 174 5.10 -12.50 -7.58
CA THR A 174 4.53 -13.09 -6.37
C THR A 174 5.64 -13.52 -5.41
N PRO A 175 5.52 -13.33 -4.08
CA PRO A 175 4.42 -12.69 -3.35
C PRO A 175 4.64 -11.18 -3.08
N LEU A 176 5.78 -10.61 -3.49
CA LEU A 176 6.18 -9.24 -3.12
C LEU A 176 6.01 -8.28 -4.31
N PRO A 177 4.91 -7.49 -4.38
CA PRO A 177 4.57 -6.66 -5.53
C PRO A 177 5.38 -5.34 -5.61
N THR A 178 6.44 -5.19 -4.82
CA THR A 178 7.23 -3.94 -4.76
C THR A 178 8.20 -3.79 -5.92
N ALA A 179 8.48 -4.86 -6.65
CA ALA A 179 9.24 -4.88 -7.89
C ALA A 179 8.35 -5.41 -9.01
N GLY A 180 8.82 -5.41 -10.26
CA GLY A 180 8.06 -6.01 -11.37
C GLY A 180 8.57 -5.60 -12.74
N MET A 181 7.89 -6.09 -13.76
CA MET A 181 8.19 -5.78 -15.15
C MET A 181 7.21 -4.74 -15.66
N LEU A 182 7.75 -3.71 -16.29
CA LEU A 182 6.98 -2.78 -17.10
C LEU A 182 6.96 -3.32 -18.53
N ILE A 183 5.77 -3.55 -19.08
CA ILE A 183 5.62 -3.99 -20.47
C ILE A 183 4.63 -3.10 -21.21
N PHE A 184 4.80 -3.03 -22.53
CA PHE A 184 3.91 -2.31 -23.43
C PHE A 184 3.13 -3.34 -24.26
N VAL A 185 1.81 -3.24 -24.24
CA VAL A 185 0.94 -4.17 -24.95
C VAL A 185 -0.14 -3.40 -25.72
N PRO A 186 -0.58 -3.90 -26.89
CA PRO A 186 -1.76 -3.35 -27.56
C PRO A 186 -2.97 -3.41 -26.64
N ARG A 187 -3.77 -2.34 -26.58
CA ARG A 187 -4.92 -2.25 -25.67
C ARG A 187 -5.90 -3.42 -25.86
N GLU A 188 -6.09 -3.86 -27.09
CA GLU A 188 -6.95 -5.01 -27.44
C GLU A 188 -6.52 -6.33 -26.78
N LYS A 189 -5.26 -6.47 -26.39
CA LYS A 189 -4.72 -7.67 -25.70
C LYS A 189 -4.83 -7.59 -24.18
N VAL A 190 -5.44 -6.52 -23.65
CA VAL A 190 -5.62 -6.32 -22.21
C VAL A 190 -7.06 -6.63 -21.81
N ILE A 191 -7.23 -7.64 -20.97
CA ILE A 191 -8.54 -8.01 -20.43
C ILE A 191 -8.67 -7.36 -19.06
N LYS A 192 -9.54 -6.36 -18.93
CA LYS A 192 -9.81 -5.72 -17.63
C LYS A 192 -10.64 -6.65 -16.74
N LEU A 193 -10.22 -6.81 -15.49
CA LEU A 193 -10.96 -7.55 -14.48
C LEU A 193 -11.95 -6.62 -13.77
N LYS A 194 -13.04 -7.19 -13.24
CA LYS A 194 -14.04 -6.48 -12.44
C LYS A 194 -13.61 -6.29 -10.98
N MET A 195 -12.71 -7.14 -10.47
CA MET A 195 -12.24 -7.08 -9.08
C MET A 195 -11.48 -5.79 -8.79
N SER A 196 -11.49 -5.38 -7.51
CA SER A 196 -10.70 -4.23 -7.07
C SER A 196 -9.21 -4.50 -7.17
N ALA A 197 -8.41 -3.44 -7.28
CA ALA A 197 -6.95 -3.55 -7.29
C ALA A 197 -6.41 -4.16 -5.98
N GLU A 198 -7.08 -3.88 -4.86
CA GLU A 198 -6.74 -4.45 -3.55
C GLU A 198 -6.92 -5.97 -3.54
N ASP A 199 -8.04 -6.44 -4.10
CA ASP A 199 -8.39 -7.84 -4.16
C ASP A 199 -7.46 -8.64 -5.09
N SER A 200 -7.08 -8.05 -6.22
CA SER A 200 -6.03 -8.59 -7.08
C SER A 200 -4.68 -8.65 -6.36
N ALA A 201 -4.34 -7.62 -5.56
CA ALA A 201 -3.11 -7.62 -4.78
C ALA A 201 -3.11 -8.73 -3.70
N LYS A 202 -4.24 -8.96 -3.02
CA LYS A 202 -4.39 -10.09 -2.07
C LYS A 202 -4.16 -11.44 -2.76
N MET A 203 -4.75 -11.63 -3.94
CA MET A 203 -4.54 -12.84 -4.74
C MET A 203 -3.07 -13.02 -5.11
N LEU A 204 -2.40 -11.95 -5.54
CA LEU A 204 -1.00 -11.99 -5.94
C LEU A 204 -0.06 -12.26 -4.76
N ILE A 205 -0.24 -11.59 -3.63
CA ILE A 205 0.57 -11.75 -2.42
C ILE A 205 0.41 -13.16 -1.84
N SER A 206 -0.80 -13.73 -1.92
CA SER A 206 -1.07 -15.10 -1.46
C SER A 206 -0.61 -16.19 -2.43
N GLY A 207 -0.10 -15.83 -3.62
CA GLY A 207 0.25 -16.80 -4.66
C GLY A 207 -0.97 -17.51 -5.27
N GLY A 208 -2.14 -16.87 -5.24
CA GLY A 208 -3.40 -17.41 -5.72
C GLY A 208 -4.19 -18.22 -4.69
N LEU A 209 -3.74 -18.28 -3.43
CA LEU A 209 -4.44 -19.03 -2.36
C LEU A 209 -5.66 -18.27 -1.81
N VAL A 210 -5.72 -16.95 -2.00
CA VAL A 210 -6.85 -16.10 -1.61
C VAL A 210 -7.51 -15.60 -2.88
N ILE A 211 -8.76 -16.03 -3.10
CA ILE A 211 -9.59 -15.57 -4.23
C ILE A 211 -10.64 -14.61 -3.66
N PRO A 212 -10.77 -13.39 -4.21
CA PRO A 212 -11.78 -12.43 -3.76
C PRO A 212 -13.22 -12.91 -4.03
N ASP A 213 -14.12 -12.71 -3.07
CA ASP A 213 -15.50 -13.23 -3.11
C ASP A 213 -16.44 -12.48 -4.07
N ASP A 214 -16.10 -11.25 -4.45
CA ASP A 214 -17.00 -10.26 -5.09
C ASP A 214 -17.43 -10.57 -6.54
N ILE A 215 -17.04 -11.70 -7.12
CA ILE A 215 -17.48 -12.11 -8.47
C ILE A 215 -18.50 -13.26 -8.42
N ILE A 216 -18.66 -13.94 -7.28
CA ILE A 216 -19.52 -15.13 -7.16
C ILE A 216 -20.98 -14.77 -6.83
N SER A 217 -21.28 -13.52 -6.44
CA SER A 217 -22.63 -13.12 -6.03
C SER A 217 -23.62 -13.01 -7.20
N ASP A 218 -23.18 -12.61 -8.39
CA ASP A 218 -24.12 -12.34 -9.50
C ASP A 218 -24.67 -13.64 -10.14
N GLU A 219 -23.97 -14.77 -10.07
CA GLU A 219 -24.45 -16.05 -10.62
C GLU A 219 -25.40 -16.79 -9.67
N LYS A 220 -25.28 -16.60 -8.35
CA LYS A 220 -26.17 -17.26 -7.38
C LYS A 220 -27.58 -16.67 -7.38
N ASP A 221 -27.71 -15.38 -7.65
CA ASP A 221 -29.00 -14.71 -7.71
C ASP A 221 -29.81 -15.06 -8.98
N GLU A 222 -29.14 -15.39 -10.10
CA GLU A 222 -29.82 -15.88 -11.31
C GLU A 222 -30.29 -17.34 -11.18
N GLU A 223 -29.54 -18.20 -10.49
CA GLU A 223 -29.91 -19.61 -10.29
C GLU A 223 -31.08 -19.80 -9.30
N ASP A 224 -31.19 -18.97 -8.25
CA ASP A 224 -32.32 -19.01 -7.32
C ASP A 224 -33.59 -18.40 -7.96
N SER A 225 -33.48 -17.36 -8.79
CA SER A 225 -34.66 -16.79 -9.50
C SER A 225 -35.30 -17.74 -10.53
N LYS A 226 -34.53 -18.71 -11.06
CA LYS A 226 -35.02 -19.75 -11.97
C LYS A 226 -35.63 -20.95 -11.25
N LYS A 227 -35.25 -21.21 -9.99
CA LYS A 227 -35.86 -22.28 -9.18
C LYS A 227 -37.20 -21.89 -8.57
N ASP A 228 -37.43 -20.59 -8.35
CA ASP A 228 -38.71 -20.09 -7.85
C ASP A 228 -39.80 -19.94 -8.94
N ASN A 229 -39.46 -20.20 -10.21
CA ASN A 229 -40.38 -20.14 -11.37
C ASN A 229 -40.67 -21.50 -12.02
N ILE A 230 -40.40 -22.62 -11.33
CA ILE A 230 -40.78 -23.98 -11.76
C ILE A 230 -41.65 -24.66 -10.71
#